data_AF-A0A261GA33-F1
#
_entry.id   AF-A0A261GA33-F1
#
_cell.length_a   1.000
_cell.length_b   1.000
_cell.length_c   1.000
_cell.angle_alpha   90.00
_cell.angle_beta   90.00
_cell.angle_gamma   90.00
#
_symmetry.space_group_name_H-M   'P 1'
#
loop_
_entity.id
_entity.type
_entity.pdbx_description
1 polymer ?
#
loop_
_entity_poly.entity_id
_entity_poly.type
_entity_poly.pdbx_seq_one_letter_code
_entity_poly.pdbx_strand_id
1 'polypeptide(L)'
;MVAKNTAKSTENIENVEAVETEASNTFPETWNELKGNPLFEGVPDMVQAADFSPTVSARFAVMRAHVQERADLLDKMGALGGDHTDSYDATAEVIAVAETIEYANYFYESIAVSEEAYHTWVKGRTAVDMFYLMLLLTRFYERALGKSSASKVRFETAE
;
A
#
# COMPACT_ATOMS: atom_id res chain seq x y z
N MET A 1 -7.41 28.29 71.05
CA MET A 1 -8.47 27.32 70.68
C MET A 1 -9.21 27.88 69.49
N VAL A 2 -8.81 27.49 68.27
CA VAL A 2 -9.43 27.90 67.00
C VAL A 2 -9.41 26.67 66.10
N ALA A 3 -10.61 26.25 65.67
CA ALA A 3 -10.81 25.18 64.72
C ALA A 3 -10.46 25.63 63.30
N LYS A 4 -9.93 24.72 62.48
CA LYS A 4 -10.29 24.61 61.06
C LYS A 4 -9.94 23.20 60.56
N ASN A 5 -11.02 22.47 60.33
CA ASN A 5 -11.10 21.17 59.68
C ASN A 5 -11.22 21.44 58.17
N THR A 6 -10.30 20.95 57.36
CA THR A 6 -10.53 20.78 55.92
C THR A 6 -9.80 19.54 55.44
N ALA A 7 -10.57 18.46 55.25
CA ALA A 7 -10.16 17.26 54.56
C ALA A 7 -9.72 17.62 53.13
N LYS A 8 -8.51 17.18 52.74
CA LYS A 8 -8.05 17.23 51.36
C LYS A 8 -8.58 15.98 50.67
N SER A 9 -9.65 16.15 49.91
CA SER A 9 -10.28 15.11 49.10
C SER A 9 -9.29 14.57 48.08
N THR A 10 -9.20 13.25 48.03
CA THR A 10 -8.49 12.43 47.06
C THR A 10 -9.09 12.67 45.67
N GLU A 11 -8.33 13.23 44.74
CA GLU A 11 -8.58 13.04 43.31
C GLU A 11 -7.67 11.93 42.82
N ASN A 12 -8.24 10.73 42.73
CA ASN A 12 -7.75 9.68 41.83
C ASN A 12 -7.97 10.20 40.42
N ILE A 13 -6.95 10.83 39.83
CA ILE A 13 -6.89 10.95 38.38
C ILE A 13 -6.50 9.56 37.89
N GLU A 14 -7.49 8.85 37.34
CA GLU A 14 -7.27 7.63 36.57
C GLU A 14 -6.11 7.88 35.61
N ASN A 15 -5.05 7.10 35.81
CA ASN A 15 -3.95 7.00 34.86
C ASN A 15 -4.54 6.32 33.62
N VAL A 16 -5.13 7.12 32.74
CA VAL A 16 -5.44 6.70 31.38
C VAL A 16 -4.09 6.39 30.77
N GLU A 17 -3.73 5.10 30.76
CA GLU A 17 -2.71 4.60 29.87
C GLU A 17 -3.11 5.10 28.48
N ALA A 18 -2.38 6.12 28.02
CA ALA A 18 -2.33 6.42 26.61
C ALA A 18 -1.89 5.10 25.98
N VAL A 19 -2.85 4.43 25.34
CA VAL A 19 -2.53 3.41 24.35
C VAL A 19 -1.83 4.20 23.26
N GLU A 20 -0.52 4.34 23.41
CA GLU A 20 0.36 4.58 22.29
C GLU A 20 0.15 3.37 21.38
N THR A 21 -0.81 3.48 20.47
CA THR A 21 -0.74 2.74 19.22
C THR A 21 0.53 3.24 18.55
N GLU A 22 1.67 2.64 18.92
CA GLU A 22 2.80 2.56 18.03
C GLU A 22 2.23 1.98 16.75
N ALA A 23 1.96 2.85 15.77
CA ALA A 23 1.76 2.43 14.41
C ALA A 23 3.02 1.66 14.07
N SER A 24 2.94 0.33 14.16
CA SER A 24 4.07 -0.53 13.86
C SER A 24 4.54 -0.08 12.48
N ASN A 25 5.77 0.41 12.39
CA ASN A 25 6.35 0.98 11.18
C ASN A 25 6.63 -0.11 10.12
N THR A 26 5.91 -1.23 10.21
CA THR A 26 6.01 -2.40 9.37
C THR A 26 5.01 -2.27 8.23
N PHE A 27 5.49 -2.62 7.04
CA PHE A 27 4.65 -2.64 5.85
C PHE A 27 3.54 -3.70 6.02
N PRO A 28 2.28 -3.39 5.66
CA PRO A 28 1.12 -4.25 5.95
C PRO A 28 1.28 -5.66 5.39
N GLU A 29 0.91 -6.65 6.21
CA GLU A 29 0.96 -8.07 5.85
C GLU A 29 -0.41 -8.64 5.47
N THR A 30 -1.48 -8.03 5.99
CA THR A 30 -2.86 -8.45 5.72
C THR A 30 -3.66 -7.37 4.98
N TRP A 31 -4.72 -7.79 4.29
CA TRP A 31 -5.62 -6.86 3.59
C TRP A 31 -6.26 -5.84 4.54
N ASN A 32 -6.60 -6.28 5.76
CA ASN A 32 -7.18 -5.40 6.78
C ASN A 32 -6.16 -4.37 7.30
N GLU A 33 -4.89 -4.75 7.47
CA GLU A 33 -3.82 -3.79 7.82
C GLU A 33 -3.61 -2.76 6.71
N LEU A 34 -3.65 -3.20 5.44
CA LEU A 34 -3.55 -2.28 4.30
C LEU A 34 -4.70 -1.28 4.31
N LYS A 35 -5.94 -1.72 4.55
CA LYS A 35 -7.13 -0.87 4.69
C LYS A 35 -7.03 0.15 5.84
N GLY A 36 -6.22 -0.14 6.86
CA GLY A 36 -5.98 0.78 7.97
C GLY A 36 -5.14 2.01 7.59
N ASN A 37 -4.48 1.99 6.43
CA ASN A 37 -3.73 3.14 5.92
C ASN A 37 -4.70 4.18 5.31
N PRO A 38 -4.62 5.47 5.68
CA PRO A 38 -5.50 6.53 5.14
C PRO A 38 -5.52 6.62 3.61
N LEU A 39 -4.41 6.30 2.93
CA LEU A 39 -4.35 6.28 1.47
C LEU A 39 -5.30 5.23 0.86
N PHE A 40 -5.57 4.16 1.61
CA PHE A 40 -6.41 3.02 1.26
C PHE A 40 -7.82 3.11 1.84
N GLU A 41 -8.20 4.23 2.46
CA GLU A 41 -9.56 4.40 2.97
C GLU A 41 -10.59 4.12 1.86
N GLY A 42 -11.56 3.25 2.17
CA GLY A 42 -12.62 2.85 1.25
C GLY A 42 -12.19 1.93 0.10
N VAL A 43 -10.97 1.36 0.11
CA VAL A 43 -10.54 0.43 -0.94
C VAL A 43 -11.50 -0.77 -1.02
N PRO A 44 -12.05 -1.08 -2.22
CA PRO A 44 -12.96 -2.21 -2.39
C PRO A 44 -12.21 -3.52 -2.20
N ASP A 45 -12.92 -4.61 -1.94
CA ASP A 45 -12.30 -5.92 -1.95
C ASP A 45 -11.79 -6.30 -3.35
N MET A 46 -10.68 -7.01 -3.37
CA MET A 46 -10.01 -7.48 -4.57
C MET A 46 -9.71 -8.97 -4.43
N VAL A 47 -9.57 -9.68 -5.56
CA VAL A 47 -9.10 -11.06 -5.58
C VAL A 47 -7.73 -11.11 -4.90
N GLN A 48 -7.59 -11.94 -3.87
CA GLN A 48 -6.34 -12.02 -3.12
C GLN A 48 -5.27 -12.80 -3.89
N ALA A 49 -4.01 -12.47 -3.67
CA ALA A 49 -2.86 -13.09 -4.33
C ALA A 49 -2.88 -14.65 -4.28
N ALA A 50 -3.34 -15.23 -3.16
CA ALA A 50 -3.43 -16.67 -2.99
C ALA A 50 -4.45 -17.35 -3.93
N ASP A 51 -5.43 -16.57 -4.40
CA ASP A 51 -6.55 -17.03 -5.23
C ASP A 51 -6.37 -16.64 -6.70
N PHE A 52 -5.21 -16.13 -7.09
CA PHE A 52 -4.91 -15.81 -8.49
C PHE A 52 -4.96 -17.07 -9.37
N SER A 53 -5.74 -16.99 -10.44
CA SER A 53 -5.63 -17.95 -11.54
C SER A 53 -4.29 -17.77 -12.27
N PRO A 54 -3.81 -18.77 -13.04
CA PRO A 54 -2.57 -18.66 -13.80
C PRO A 54 -2.52 -17.40 -14.70
N THR A 55 -3.65 -17.05 -15.33
CA THR A 55 -3.77 -15.86 -16.18
C THR A 55 -3.70 -14.55 -15.39
N VAL A 56 -4.23 -14.51 -14.16
CA VAL A 56 -4.10 -13.33 -13.29
C VAL A 56 -2.67 -13.19 -12.79
N SER A 57 -2.03 -14.30 -12.38
CA SER A 57 -0.62 -14.31 -11.98
C SER A 57 0.31 -13.84 -13.10
N ALA A 58 0.08 -14.27 -14.35
CA ALA A 58 0.85 -13.81 -15.50
C ALA A 58 0.66 -12.31 -15.77
N ARG A 59 -0.58 -11.81 -15.72
CA ARG A 59 -0.88 -10.38 -15.86
C ARG A 59 -0.25 -9.53 -14.76
N PHE A 60 -0.26 -10.03 -13.52
CA PHE A 60 0.43 -9.37 -12.40
C PHE A 60 1.93 -9.28 -12.66
N ALA A 61 2.56 -10.36 -13.13
CA ALA A 61 4.00 -10.36 -13.42
C ALA A 61 4.38 -9.33 -14.50
N VAL A 62 3.57 -9.21 -15.56
CA VAL A 62 3.78 -8.20 -16.62
C VAL A 62 3.60 -6.79 -16.07
N MET A 63 2.49 -6.52 -15.37
CA MET A 63 2.23 -5.21 -14.75
C MET A 63 3.37 -4.82 -13.80
N ARG A 64 3.77 -5.73 -12.90
CA ARG A 64 4.86 -5.51 -11.95
C ARG A 64 6.18 -5.18 -12.65
N ALA A 65 6.50 -5.87 -13.76
CA ALA A 65 7.72 -5.59 -14.52
C ALA A 65 7.73 -4.16 -15.08
N HIS A 66 6.61 -3.71 -15.66
CA HIS A 66 6.47 -2.33 -16.14
C HIS A 66 6.56 -1.31 -15.01
N VAL A 67 5.84 -1.54 -13.89
CA VAL A 67 5.90 -0.66 -12.71
C VAL A 67 7.33 -0.57 -12.16
N GLN A 68 8.05 -1.70 -12.07
CA GLN A 68 9.43 -1.70 -11.59
C GLN A 68 10.37 -0.95 -12.53
N GLU A 69 10.23 -1.12 -13.85
CA GLU A 69 11.04 -0.40 -14.83
C GLU A 69 10.87 1.13 -14.69
N ARG A 70 9.65 1.59 -14.42
CA ARG A 70 9.35 3.01 -14.19
C ARG A 70 9.82 3.50 -12.83
N ALA A 71 9.65 2.71 -11.78
CA ALA A 71 10.20 3.02 -10.46
C ALA A 71 11.72 3.16 -10.51
N ASP A 72 12.43 2.26 -11.22
CA ASP A 72 13.88 2.33 -11.39
C ASP A 72 14.32 3.57 -12.16
N LEU A 73 13.54 4.00 -13.16
CA LEU A 73 13.81 5.25 -13.88
C LEU A 73 13.64 6.47 -12.96
N LEU A 74 12.57 6.52 -12.17
CA LEU A 74 12.31 7.59 -11.21
C LEU A 74 13.39 7.65 -10.13
N ASP A 75 13.82 6.50 -9.61
CA ASP A 75 14.92 6.40 -8.63
C ASP A 75 16.23 6.95 -9.19
N LYS A 76 16.60 6.56 -10.42
CA LYS A 76 17.80 7.07 -11.12
C LYS A 76 17.79 8.59 -11.29
N MET A 77 16.61 9.19 -11.48
CA MET A 77 16.47 10.64 -11.60
C MET A 77 16.49 11.36 -10.24
N GLY A 78 16.35 10.63 -9.12
CA GLY A 78 16.19 11.20 -7.78
C GLY A 78 14.73 11.59 -7.46
N ALA A 79 13.76 11.20 -8.28
CA ALA A 79 12.36 11.63 -8.17
C ALA A 79 11.56 10.91 -7.06
N LEU A 80 12.11 9.85 -6.44
CA LEU A 80 11.44 9.07 -5.37
C LEU A 80 11.81 9.52 -3.95
N GLY A 81 12.09 10.81 -3.75
CA GLY A 81 12.44 11.39 -2.45
C GLY A 81 13.95 11.55 -2.21
N GLY A 82 14.75 11.48 -3.27
CA GLY A 82 16.13 11.97 -3.28
C GLY A 82 16.20 13.42 -3.77
N ASP A 83 17.41 13.97 -3.83
CA ASP A 83 17.66 15.18 -4.60
C ASP A 83 17.66 14.84 -6.09
N HIS A 84 17.08 15.72 -6.92
CA HIS A 84 17.17 15.58 -8.37
C HIS A 84 18.63 15.45 -8.80
N THR A 85 18.90 14.44 -9.61
CA THR A 85 20.23 14.22 -10.18
C THR A 85 20.46 15.11 -11.40
N ASP A 86 21.70 15.16 -11.89
CA ASP A 86 22.03 15.82 -13.17
C ASP A 86 21.28 15.21 -14.37
N SER A 87 20.75 13.98 -14.22
CA SER A 87 19.93 13.29 -15.22
C SER A 87 18.42 13.51 -15.06
N TYR A 88 17.99 14.40 -14.17
CA TYR A 88 16.58 14.68 -13.95
C TYR A 88 15.91 15.25 -15.21
N ASP A 89 14.81 14.62 -15.61
CA ASP A 89 13.94 15.07 -16.68
C ASP A 89 12.49 15.06 -16.18
N ALA A 90 11.92 16.25 -16.01
CA ALA A 90 10.55 16.44 -15.53
C ALA A 90 9.50 15.81 -16.47
N THR A 91 9.77 15.76 -17.78
CA THR A 91 8.86 15.11 -18.75
C THR A 91 8.92 13.59 -18.57
N ALA A 92 10.12 13.04 -18.43
CA ALA A 92 10.31 11.63 -18.18
C ALA A 92 9.70 11.19 -16.84
N GLU A 93 9.78 12.03 -15.80
CA GLU A 93 9.11 11.79 -14.52
C GLU A 93 7.59 11.70 -14.70
N VAL A 94 6.97 12.70 -15.33
CA VAL A 94 5.51 12.72 -15.56
C VAL A 94 5.06 11.50 -16.36
N ILE A 95 5.80 11.11 -17.40
CA ILE A 95 5.51 9.92 -18.20
C ILE A 95 5.64 8.66 -17.34
N ALA A 96 6.71 8.51 -16.57
CA ALA A 96 6.92 7.34 -15.73
C ALA A 96 5.84 7.20 -14.65
N VAL A 97 5.41 8.32 -14.05
CA VAL A 97 4.29 8.37 -13.10
C VAL A 97 2.99 7.96 -13.78
N ALA A 98 2.68 8.53 -14.95
CA ALA A 98 1.46 8.23 -15.69
C ALA A 98 1.39 6.76 -16.13
N GLU A 99 2.48 6.23 -16.71
CA GLU A 99 2.54 4.83 -17.14
C GLU A 99 2.44 3.86 -15.95
N THR A 100 3.07 4.19 -14.80
CA THR A 100 2.89 3.42 -13.56
C THR A 100 1.42 3.34 -13.16
N ILE A 101 0.73 4.48 -13.18
CA ILE A 101 -0.71 4.54 -12.84
C ILE A 101 -1.52 3.74 -13.85
N GLU A 102 -1.29 3.89 -15.16
CA GLU A 102 -2.07 3.20 -16.19
C GLU A 102 -1.94 1.67 -16.09
N TYR A 103 -0.70 1.15 -16.03
CA TYR A 103 -0.47 -0.29 -15.96
C TYR A 103 -1.06 -0.91 -14.68
N ALA A 104 -0.82 -0.26 -13.54
CA ALA A 104 -1.31 -0.75 -12.26
C ALA A 104 -2.84 -0.61 -12.16
N ASN A 105 -3.41 0.53 -12.54
CA ASN A 105 -4.84 0.79 -12.47
C ASN A 105 -5.63 -0.23 -13.29
N TYR A 106 -5.20 -0.50 -14.53
CA TYR A 106 -5.84 -1.51 -15.38
C TYR A 106 -5.83 -2.90 -14.72
N PHE A 107 -4.72 -3.28 -14.09
CA PHE A 107 -4.64 -4.55 -13.38
C PHE A 107 -5.57 -4.58 -12.16
N TYR A 108 -5.53 -3.58 -11.29
CA TYR A 108 -6.29 -3.56 -10.04
C TYR A 108 -7.79 -3.44 -10.24
N GLU A 109 -8.22 -2.67 -11.24
CA GLU A 109 -9.60 -2.67 -11.72
C GLU A 109 -10.06 -4.08 -12.11
N SER A 110 -9.22 -4.81 -12.87
CA SER A 110 -9.57 -6.15 -13.37
C SER A 110 -9.68 -7.24 -12.29
N ILE A 111 -9.14 -6.99 -11.10
CA ILE A 111 -9.22 -7.91 -9.96
C ILE A 111 -10.10 -7.38 -8.83
N ALA A 112 -10.73 -6.21 -8.99
CA ALA A 112 -11.70 -5.71 -8.04
C ALA A 112 -12.94 -6.62 -8.03
N VAL A 113 -13.46 -6.93 -6.84
CA VAL A 113 -14.68 -7.71 -6.68
C VAL A 113 -15.89 -6.93 -7.18
N SER A 114 -15.86 -5.60 -7.02
CA SER A 114 -16.85 -4.67 -7.58
C SER A 114 -16.15 -3.56 -8.36
N GLU A 115 -16.35 -3.57 -9.67
CA GLU A 115 -15.82 -2.54 -10.59
C GLU A 115 -16.36 -1.14 -10.23
N GLU A 116 -17.66 -1.04 -9.90
CA GLU A 116 -18.29 0.22 -9.49
C GLU A 116 -17.67 0.79 -8.20
N ALA A 117 -17.41 -0.08 -7.22
CA ALA A 117 -16.78 0.33 -5.97
C ALA A 117 -15.32 0.77 -6.22
N TYR A 118 -14.62 0.11 -7.14
CA TYR A 118 -13.29 0.52 -7.57
C TYR A 118 -13.29 1.90 -8.23
N HIS A 119 -14.18 2.13 -9.20
CA HIS A 119 -14.32 3.43 -9.86
C HIS A 119 -14.64 4.56 -8.89
N THR A 120 -15.51 4.28 -7.91
CA THR A 120 -15.85 5.23 -6.86
C THR A 120 -14.64 5.53 -5.98
N TRP A 121 -13.88 4.50 -5.61
CA TRP A 121 -12.71 4.63 -4.75
C TRP A 121 -11.57 5.43 -5.39
N VAL A 122 -11.34 5.29 -6.70
CA VAL A 122 -10.29 6.04 -7.42
C VAL A 122 -10.72 7.44 -7.85
N LYS A 123 -12.02 7.74 -7.84
CA LYS A 123 -12.57 9.01 -8.34
C LYS A 123 -12.03 10.21 -7.58
N GLY A 124 -11.53 11.20 -8.32
CA GLY A 124 -11.10 12.48 -7.76
C GLY A 124 -9.75 12.48 -7.04
N ARG A 125 -9.03 11.35 -7.05
CA ARG A 125 -7.65 11.27 -6.52
C ARG A 125 -6.67 11.97 -7.45
N THR A 126 -5.60 12.53 -6.88
CA THR A 126 -4.53 13.14 -7.68
C THR A 126 -3.63 12.08 -8.30
N ALA A 127 -2.89 12.44 -9.35
CA ALA A 127 -1.90 11.53 -9.95
C ALA A 127 -0.83 11.09 -8.92
N VAL A 128 -0.42 11.99 -8.02
CA VAL A 128 0.54 11.68 -6.95
C VAL A 128 -0.02 10.65 -5.98
N ASP A 129 -1.27 10.83 -5.52
CA ASP A 129 -1.91 9.85 -4.62
C ASP A 129 -2.06 8.49 -5.30
N MET A 130 -2.51 8.50 -6.57
CA MET A 130 -2.65 7.28 -7.37
C MET A 130 -1.31 6.58 -7.56
N PHE A 131 -0.24 7.31 -7.84
CA PHE A 131 1.10 6.75 -7.99
C PHE A 131 1.55 6.00 -6.74
N TYR A 132 1.50 6.63 -5.56
CA TYR A 132 1.89 5.99 -4.31
C TYR A 132 0.98 4.81 -3.95
N LEU A 133 -0.33 4.95 -4.17
CA LEU A 133 -1.31 3.91 -3.95
C LEU A 133 -1.02 2.67 -4.81
N MET A 134 -0.72 2.87 -6.10
CA MET A 134 -0.40 1.79 -7.03
C MET A 134 0.93 1.10 -6.68
N LEU A 135 1.96 1.86 -6.30
CA LEU A 135 3.23 1.29 -5.83
C LEU A 135 3.05 0.45 -4.57
N LEU A 136 2.30 0.95 -3.59
CA LEU A 136 2.05 0.24 -2.33
C LEU A 136 1.21 -1.03 -2.54
N LEU A 137 0.18 -0.99 -3.39
CA LEU A 137 -0.56 -2.20 -3.77
C LEU A 137 0.34 -3.21 -4.47
N THR A 138 1.19 -2.76 -5.40
CA THR A 138 2.09 -3.64 -6.15
C THR A 138 3.02 -4.38 -5.20
N ARG A 139 3.63 -3.66 -4.26
CA ARG A 139 4.47 -4.24 -3.21
C ARG A 139 3.72 -5.19 -2.29
N PHE A 140 2.46 -4.88 -1.95
CA PHE A 140 1.62 -5.74 -1.12
C PHE A 140 1.34 -7.09 -1.80
N TYR A 141 0.89 -7.05 -3.06
CA TYR A 141 0.61 -8.27 -3.82
C TYR A 141 1.86 -9.09 -4.12
N GLU A 142 3.00 -8.45 -4.39
CA GLU A 142 4.28 -9.14 -4.54
C GLU A 142 4.65 -9.94 -3.29
N ARG A 143 4.57 -9.32 -2.11
CA ARG A 143 4.85 -10.00 -0.84
C ARG A 143 3.89 -11.15 -0.57
N ALA A 144 2.60 -10.94 -0.83
CA ALA A 144 1.58 -11.96 -0.65
C ALA A 144 1.80 -13.16 -1.59
N LEU A 145 2.17 -12.94 -2.85
CA LEU A 145 2.53 -14.00 -3.80
C LEU A 145 3.81 -14.74 -3.41
N GLY A 146 4.82 -14.04 -2.90
CA GLY A 146 6.04 -14.65 -2.37
C GLY A 146 5.74 -15.60 -1.22
N LYS A 147 4.92 -15.16 -0.26
CA LYS A 147 4.45 -15.99 0.87
C LYS A 147 3.62 -17.20 0.39
N SER A 148 2.67 -16.98 -0.54
CA SER A 148 1.83 -18.05 -1.12
C SER A 148 2.64 -19.08 -1.90
N SER A 149 3.70 -18.65 -2.59
CA SER A 149 4.59 -19.56 -3.33
C SER A 149 5.49 -20.36 -2.39
N ALA A 150 5.98 -19.75 -1.31
CA ALA A 150 6.82 -20.42 -0.31
C ALA A 150 6.05 -21.48 0.49
N SER A 151 4.73 -21.33 0.67
CA SER A 151 3.90 -22.32 1.35
C SER A 151 3.53 -23.53 0.48
N LYS A 152 3.76 -23.47 -0.83
CA LYS A 152 3.51 -24.59 -1.76
C LYS A 152 4.78 -25.43 -1.90
N VAL A 153 4.68 -26.74 -1.63
CA VAL A 153 5.76 -27.70 -1.93
C VAL A 153 5.99 -27.70 -3.43
N ARG A 154 7.17 -27.26 -3.87
CA ARG A 154 7.59 -27.40 -5.27
C ARG A 154 7.90 -28.87 -5.53
N PHE A 155 7.18 -29.49 -6.46
CA PHE A 155 7.63 -30.75 -7.02
C PHE A 155 8.77 -30.44 -7.99
N GLU A 156 10.00 -30.86 -7.66
CA GLU A 156 11.21 -30.59 -8.44
C GLU A 156 11.31 -31.39 -9.76
N THR A 157 10.27 -32.12 -10.14
CA THR A 157 10.29 -32.95 -11.36
C THR A 157 9.06 -32.64 -12.22
N ALA A 158 9.23 -31.68 -13.12
CA ALA A 158 8.50 -31.70 -14.39
C ALA A 158 9.47 -32.28 -15.42
N GLU A 159 9.31 -33.57 -15.74
CA GLU A 159 9.92 -34.20 -16.91
C GLU A 159 9.18 -33.81 -18.20
#